data_AF-A0A1F9ZVW2-F1
#
_entry.id   AF-A0A1F9ZVW2-F1
#
_cell.length_a   1.000
_cell.length_b   1.000
_cell.length_c   1.000
_cell.angle_alpha   90.00
_cell.angle_beta   90.00
_cell.angle_gamma   90.00
#
_symmetry.space_group_name_H-M   'P 1'
#
loop_
_entity.id
_entity.type
_entity.pdbx_description
1 polymer ?
#
loop_
_entity_poly.entity_id
_entity_poly.type
_entity_poly.pdbx_seq_one_letter_code
_entity_poly.pdbx_strand_id
1 'polypeptide(L)'
;MIVPTYNEKDNIDELVQRVSKTNPGAEIVIVDDNSPDGTSDRVRELAKSYKMKVITRSGKLGLSSAVMEGFAAATGDILVVMDADLSHPPEKIPELVGKIESGEAEIVFGSRHVEGGSIENWPFYRKVVSKGAALLARGLTKVKDPMSGFFALKRSVIDGVTLDPVGYKIGLEILVKGKYSKVVEVPIRFANRKAGKSKLGGSEMLRYIDHVSMLYEHRRFWLGKYLKFALIGGIGTLINLAIFWIVAEVLDQTPFWAIAIAFVVADTNNYIWNRLWTFKSKGQIKFQYPQFLIISVIGLALNELLFHVIVYNLFPALEIVPDKGSLLLVSVQALCILIISVFNFLANSAWTFRHDIRRSRNRS
;
A
#
# COMPACT_ATOMS: atom_id res chain seq x y z
N MET A 1 -20.47 15.64 4.09
CA MET A 1 -19.92 15.16 2.80
C MET A 1 -18.56 15.79 2.58
N ILE A 2 -17.51 15.02 2.31
CA ILE A 2 -16.15 15.48 2.07
C ILE A 2 -15.79 15.11 0.63
N VAL A 3 -15.38 16.10 -0.16
CA VAL A 3 -15.03 15.89 -1.57
C VAL A 3 -13.66 16.54 -1.85
N PRO A 4 -12.60 15.73 -2.00
CA PRO A 4 -11.31 16.23 -2.47
C PRO A 4 -11.38 16.55 -3.97
N THR A 5 -10.78 17.66 -4.38
CA THR A 5 -10.84 18.19 -5.75
C THR A 5 -9.46 18.60 -6.27
N TYR A 6 -9.19 18.28 -7.54
CA TYR A 6 -8.04 18.81 -8.30
C TYR A 6 -8.31 18.72 -9.81
N ASN A 7 -8.50 19.86 -10.45
CA ASN A 7 -8.95 20.00 -11.84
C ASN A 7 -10.31 19.34 -12.09
N GLU A 8 -11.34 19.77 -11.36
CA GLU A 8 -12.69 19.16 -11.36
C GLU A 8 -13.78 20.19 -11.71
N LYS A 9 -13.42 21.31 -12.33
CA LYS A 9 -14.34 22.40 -12.66
C LYS A 9 -15.55 21.95 -13.47
N ASP A 10 -15.35 21.03 -14.42
CA ASP A 10 -16.42 20.54 -15.30
C ASP A 10 -17.42 19.62 -14.59
N ASN A 11 -17.05 19.06 -13.42
CA ASN A 11 -17.86 18.09 -12.69
C ASN A 11 -18.56 18.71 -11.47
N ILE A 12 -18.01 19.80 -10.91
CA ILE A 12 -18.40 20.29 -9.58
C ILE A 12 -19.84 20.78 -9.49
N ASP A 13 -20.36 21.43 -10.55
CA ASP A 13 -21.72 21.98 -10.56
C ASP A 13 -22.77 20.88 -10.44
N GLU A 14 -22.66 19.86 -11.30
CA GLU A 14 -23.58 18.72 -11.27
C GLU A 14 -23.43 17.93 -9.96
N LEU A 15 -22.19 17.72 -9.49
CA LEU A 15 -21.94 17.01 -8.25
C LEU A 15 -22.63 17.67 -7.07
N VAL A 16 -22.41 18.98 -6.87
CA VAL A 16 -23.02 19.73 -5.77
C VAL A 16 -24.54 19.71 -5.89
N GLN A 17 -25.09 19.93 -7.08
CA GLN A 17 -26.53 19.88 -7.30
C GLN A 17 -27.14 18.52 -6.92
N ARG A 18 -26.51 17.42 -7.33
CA ARG A 18 -26.99 16.06 -7.05
C ARG A 18 -26.84 15.71 -5.56
N VAL A 19 -25.69 16.00 -4.96
CA VAL A 19 -25.46 15.78 -3.52
C VAL A 19 -26.49 16.54 -2.69
N SER A 20 -26.70 17.84 -2.97
CA SER A 20 -27.67 18.65 -2.23
C SER A 20 -29.11 18.19 -2.40
N LYS A 21 -29.48 17.59 -3.54
CA LYS A 21 -30.80 16.95 -3.72
C LYS A 21 -30.94 15.68 -2.89
N THR A 22 -29.89 14.86 -2.83
CA THR A 22 -29.94 13.57 -2.13
C THR A 22 -29.95 13.70 -0.61
N ASN A 23 -29.33 14.76 -0.07
CA ASN A 23 -29.34 15.01 1.36
C ASN A 23 -29.35 16.53 1.64
N PRO A 24 -30.54 17.18 1.66
CA PRO A 24 -30.66 18.63 1.82
C PRO A 24 -30.07 19.19 3.13
N GLY A 25 -29.95 18.36 4.18
CA GLY A 25 -29.37 18.78 5.47
C GLY A 25 -27.85 18.65 5.54
N ALA A 26 -27.23 17.95 4.60
CA ALA A 26 -25.80 17.65 4.64
C ALA A 26 -24.94 18.88 4.40
N GLU A 27 -23.96 19.06 5.27
CA GLU A 27 -22.82 19.94 5.02
C GLU A 27 -21.92 19.33 3.94
N ILE A 28 -21.58 20.10 2.92
CA ILE A 28 -20.58 19.73 1.91
C ILE A 28 -19.26 20.43 2.22
N VAL A 29 -18.17 19.68 2.35
CA VAL A 29 -16.81 20.18 2.58
C VAL A 29 -16.00 19.85 1.33
N ILE A 30 -15.73 20.87 0.51
CA ILE A 30 -14.86 20.74 -0.65
C ILE A 30 -13.44 21.11 -0.23
N VAL A 31 -12.49 20.23 -0.53
CA VAL A 31 -11.07 20.45 -0.26
C VAL A 31 -10.33 20.46 -1.60
N ASP A 32 -9.85 21.62 -2.01
CA ASP A 32 -9.22 21.85 -3.32
C ASP A 32 -7.70 22.02 -3.19
N ASP A 33 -6.97 21.25 -4.00
CA ASP A 33 -5.50 21.17 -4.06
C ASP A 33 -4.89 22.31 -4.92
N ASN A 34 -5.43 23.53 -4.80
CA ASN A 34 -5.07 24.70 -5.60
C ASN A 34 -5.18 24.44 -7.12
N SER A 35 -6.39 24.10 -7.57
CA SER A 35 -6.63 23.74 -8.96
C SER A 35 -6.37 24.91 -9.91
N PRO A 36 -5.48 24.76 -10.92
CA PRO A 36 -5.22 25.81 -11.90
C PRO A 36 -6.36 26.02 -12.92
N ASP A 37 -7.35 25.14 -12.98
CA ASP A 37 -8.46 25.21 -13.94
C ASP A 37 -9.62 26.14 -13.50
N GLY A 38 -9.53 26.72 -12.31
CA GLY A 38 -10.58 27.54 -11.70
C GLY A 38 -11.62 26.76 -10.88
N THR A 39 -11.35 25.49 -10.53
CA THR A 39 -12.23 24.70 -9.65
C THR A 39 -12.54 25.45 -8.35
N SER A 40 -11.53 26.02 -7.67
CA SER A 40 -11.74 26.69 -6.38
C SER A 40 -12.60 27.94 -6.50
N ASP A 41 -12.48 28.70 -7.59
CA ASP A 41 -13.34 29.87 -7.85
C ASP A 41 -14.81 29.45 -8.03
N ARG A 42 -15.04 28.39 -8.81
CA ARG A 42 -16.39 27.90 -9.03
C ARG A 42 -17.02 27.35 -7.76
N VAL A 43 -16.26 26.61 -6.96
CA VAL A 43 -16.70 26.11 -5.66
C VAL A 43 -17.07 27.27 -4.72
N ARG A 44 -16.27 28.35 -4.69
CA ARG A 44 -16.59 29.56 -3.90
C ARG A 44 -17.89 30.23 -4.34
N GLU A 45 -18.20 30.20 -5.64
CA GLU A 45 -19.46 30.72 -6.16
C GLU A 45 -20.65 29.85 -5.72
N LEU A 46 -20.54 28.53 -5.86
CA LEU A 46 -21.55 27.58 -5.38
C LEU A 46 -21.78 27.71 -3.87
N ALA A 47 -20.75 28.08 -3.10
CA ALA A 47 -20.87 28.27 -1.65
C ALA A 47 -21.82 29.40 -1.24
N LYS A 48 -22.17 30.30 -2.17
CA LYS A 48 -23.18 31.34 -1.92
C LYS A 48 -24.61 30.78 -1.93
N SER A 49 -24.83 29.64 -2.58
CA SER A 49 -26.18 29.06 -2.81
C SER A 49 -26.40 27.74 -2.07
N TYR A 50 -25.34 27.07 -1.62
CA TYR A 50 -25.42 25.78 -0.94
C TYR A 50 -24.71 25.82 0.41
N LYS A 51 -25.16 24.97 1.35
CA LYS A 51 -24.51 24.79 2.65
C LYS A 51 -23.19 24.04 2.48
N MET A 52 -22.11 24.79 2.23
CA MET A 52 -20.79 24.22 2.02
C MET A 52 -19.66 24.99 2.68
N LYS A 53 -18.58 24.27 2.98
CA LYS A 53 -17.28 24.80 3.36
C LYS A 53 -16.30 24.54 2.24
N VAL A 54 -15.45 25.52 1.98
CA VAL A 54 -14.45 25.47 0.92
C VAL A 54 -13.08 25.65 1.55
N ILE A 55 -12.19 24.68 1.32
CA ILE A 55 -10.82 24.72 1.79
C ILE A 55 -9.93 24.70 0.56
N THR A 56 -9.16 25.78 0.34
CA THR A 56 -8.15 25.83 -0.71
C THR A 56 -6.78 25.71 -0.06
N ARG A 57 -6.04 24.67 -0.45
CA ARG A 57 -4.69 24.39 0.07
C ARG A 57 -3.62 25.07 -0.76
N SER A 58 -2.38 25.05 -0.29
CA SER A 58 -1.25 25.69 -0.95
C SER A 58 -0.81 25.01 -2.26
N GLY A 59 -1.23 23.76 -2.50
CA GLY A 59 -0.89 23.01 -3.71
C GLY A 59 -1.41 21.58 -3.70
N LYS A 60 -0.89 20.77 -4.63
CA LYS A 60 -1.24 19.36 -4.77
C LYS A 60 -0.55 18.48 -3.72
N LEU A 61 -1.08 18.46 -2.50
CA LEU A 61 -0.53 17.66 -1.40
C LEU A 61 -1.13 16.24 -1.33
N GLY A 62 -2.14 15.94 -2.16
CA GLY A 62 -2.63 14.57 -2.40
C GLY A 62 -3.94 14.21 -1.72
N LEU A 63 -4.67 13.25 -2.32
CA LEU A 63 -6.06 12.91 -1.99
C LEU A 63 -6.27 12.54 -0.51
N SER A 64 -5.48 11.62 0.05
CA SER A 64 -5.65 11.21 1.44
C SER A 64 -5.49 12.38 2.42
N SER A 65 -4.55 13.29 2.16
CA SER A 65 -4.35 14.47 3.00
C SER A 65 -5.51 15.48 2.89
N ALA A 66 -6.10 15.64 1.71
CA ALA A 66 -7.27 16.49 1.51
C ALA A 66 -8.50 15.93 2.25
N VAL A 67 -8.68 14.60 2.25
CA VAL A 67 -9.74 13.95 3.03
C VAL A 67 -9.55 14.16 4.54
N MET A 68 -8.32 14.04 5.04
CA MET A 68 -8.01 14.30 6.46
C MET A 68 -8.34 15.74 6.88
N GLU A 69 -7.99 16.71 6.04
CA GLU A 69 -8.33 18.11 6.27
C GLU A 69 -9.86 18.35 6.22
N GLY A 70 -10.55 17.65 5.33
CA GLY A 70 -12.01 17.63 5.29
C GLY A 70 -12.65 17.01 6.54
N PHE A 71 -12.08 15.94 7.10
CA PHE A 71 -12.53 15.36 8.37
C PHE A 71 -12.39 16.32 9.55
N ALA A 72 -11.30 17.08 9.59
CA ALA A 72 -11.05 18.08 10.63
C ALA A 72 -12.03 19.27 10.54
N ALA A 73 -12.43 19.66 9.32
CA ALA A 73 -13.32 20.81 9.11
C ALA A 73 -14.81 20.48 9.17
N ALA A 74 -15.19 19.24 8.88
CA ALA A 74 -16.58 18.78 8.94
C ALA A 74 -17.11 18.84 10.38
N THR A 75 -18.39 19.15 10.55
CA THR A 75 -19.07 19.17 11.87
C THR A 75 -20.02 18.01 12.11
N GLY A 76 -20.37 17.24 11.08
CA GLY A 76 -21.30 16.11 11.22
C GLY A 76 -20.73 14.91 11.98
N ASP A 77 -21.62 14.11 12.56
CA ASP A 77 -21.28 12.85 13.24
C ASP A 77 -21.04 11.69 12.27
N ILE A 78 -21.64 11.76 11.08
CA ILE A 78 -21.43 10.82 9.97
C ILE A 78 -20.65 11.55 8.88
N LEU A 79 -19.48 11.00 8.57
CA LEU A 79 -18.58 11.49 7.53
C LEU A 79 -18.80 10.65 6.29
N VAL A 80 -18.94 11.29 5.14
CA VAL A 80 -19.07 10.61 3.84
C VAL A 80 -18.01 11.18 2.93
N VAL A 81 -17.24 10.34 2.25
CA VAL A 81 -16.19 10.73 1.31
C VAL A 81 -16.59 10.25 -0.08
N MET A 82 -16.42 11.07 -1.12
CA MET A 82 -16.52 10.63 -2.51
C MET A 82 -15.58 11.43 -3.43
N ASP A 83 -15.21 10.82 -4.56
CA ASP A 83 -14.50 11.52 -5.64
C ASP A 83 -15.43 12.51 -6.38
N ALA A 84 -14.86 13.61 -6.88
CA ALA A 84 -15.61 14.67 -7.55
C ALA A 84 -16.00 14.38 -9.01
N ASP A 85 -15.50 13.29 -9.60
CA ASP A 85 -15.54 13.00 -11.03
C ASP A 85 -16.85 12.36 -11.54
N LEU A 86 -17.88 12.32 -10.69
CA LEU A 86 -19.19 11.69 -10.91
C LEU A 86 -19.15 10.18 -11.19
N SER A 87 -18.02 9.49 -11.01
CA SER A 87 -17.95 8.03 -11.13
C SER A 87 -18.72 7.33 -10.01
N HIS A 88 -18.82 7.99 -8.85
CA HIS A 88 -19.62 7.55 -7.71
C HIS A 88 -21.02 8.18 -7.76
N PRO A 89 -22.10 7.40 -7.61
CA PRO A 89 -23.46 7.94 -7.65
C PRO A 89 -23.82 8.64 -6.33
N PRO A 90 -24.06 9.97 -6.30
CA PRO A 90 -24.55 10.66 -5.11
C PRO A 90 -25.85 10.08 -4.56
N GLU A 91 -26.68 9.47 -5.41
CA GLU A 91 -27.97 8.87 -5.05
C GLU A 91 -27.84 7.67 -4.10
N LYS A 92 -26.63 7.12 -3.94
CA LYS A 92 -26.33 6.07 -2.96
C LYS A 92 -25.96 6.62 -1.57
N ILE A 93 -25.74 7.92 -1.41
CA ILE A 93 -25.41 8.54 -0.12
C ILE A 93 -26.48 8.23 0.95
N PRO A 94 -27.79 8.36 0.70
CA PRO A 94 -28.81 8.06 1.71
C PRO A 94 -28.77 6.60 2.19
N GLU A 95 -28.47 5.65 1.29
CA GLU A 95 -28.34 4.24 1.66
C GLU A 95 -27.10 4.01 2.54
N LEU A 96 -25.95 4.61 2.20
CA LEU A 96 -24.73 4.54 3.01
C LEU A 96 -24.94 5.12 4.41
N VAL A 97 -25.58 6.29 4.50
CA VAL A 97 -25.85 6.98 5.77
C VAL A 97 -26.89 6.22 6.59
N GLY A 98 -27.98 5.76 5.96
CA GLY A 98 -29.05 5.02 6.64
C GLY A 98 -28.57 3.74 7.31
N LYS A 99 -27.58 3.03 6.73
CA LYS A 99 -26.93 1.85 7.35
C LYS A 99 -26.14 2.19 8.62
N ILE A 100 -25.65 3.41 8.75
CA ILE A 100 -24.94 3.87 9.94
C ILE A 100 -25.94 4.33 11.01
N GLU A 101 -26.97 5.08 10.58
CA GLU A 101 -28.04 5.58 11.46
C GLU A 101 -28.86 4.43 12.06
N SER A 102 -29.13 3.36 11.29
CA SER A 102 -29.82 2.17 11.77
C SER A 102 -28.99 1.30 12.73
N GLY A 103 -27.69 1.59 12.89
CA GLY A 103 -26.78 0.80 13.71
C GLY A 103 -26.33 -0.53 13.08
N GLU A 104 -26.65 -0.76 11.80
CA GLU A 104 -26.16 -1.93 11.05
C GLU A 104 -24.64 -1.89 10.86
N ALA A 105 -24.06 -0.70 10.73
CA ALA A 105 -22.64 -0.51 10.52
C ALA A 105 -22.07 0.76 11.19
N GLU A 106 -20.75 0.80 11.33
CA GLU A 106 -20.00 2.00 11.70
C GLU A 106 -19.19 2.55 10.53
N ILE A 107 -18.95 1.70 9.53
CA ILE A 107 -18.33 2.04 8.26
C ILE A 107 -19.13 1.37 7.13
N VAL A 108 -19.41 2.11 6.07
CA VAL A 108 -20.10 1.60 4.88
C VAL A 108 -19.31 1.96 3.63
N PHE A 109 -18.96 0.96 2.82
CA PHE A 109 -18.29 1.17 1.54
C PHE A 109 -19.27 1.02 0.37
N GLY A 110 -19.25 1.98 -0.54
CA GLY A 110 -19.84 1.79 -1.87
C GLY A 110 -18.94 0.85 -2.67
N SER A 111 -19.43 -0.35 -2.97
CA SER A 111 -18.63 -1.46 -3.50
C SER A 111 -19.04 -1.85 -4.92
N ARG A 112 -18.02 -1.97 -5.77
CA ARG A 112 -18.15 -2.44 -7.16
C ARG A 112 -18.17 -3.96 -7.29
N HIS A 113 -17.83 -4.66 -6.23
CA HIS A 113 -17.48 -6.08 -6.25
C HIS A 113 -18.42 -6.97 -5.42
N VAL A 114 -19.41 -6.37 -4.76
CA VAL A 114 -20.51 -7.09 -4.11
C VAL A 114 -21.64 -7.37 -5.11
N GLU A 115 -22.57 -8.24 -4.75
CA GLU A 115 -23.73 -8.56 -5.58
C GLU A 115 -24.57 -7.30 -5.85
N GLY A 116 -24.92 -7.06 -7.12
CA GLY A 116 -25.54 -5.81 -7.59
C GLY A 116 -24.56 -4.67 -7.90
N GLY A 117 -23.29 -4.79 -7.50
CA GLY A 117 -22.23 -3.85 -7.85
C GLY A 117 -21.72 -4.06 -9.27
N SER A 118 -21.35 -2.98 -9.95
CA SER A 118 -20.86 -3.06 -11.34
C SER A 118 -19.87 -1.95 -11.70
N ILE A 119 -19.07 -2.21 -12.74
CA ILE A 119 -18.12 -1.26 -13.31
C ILE A 119 -18.41 -1.12 -14.79
N GLU A 120 -18.70 0.09 -15.23
CA GLU A 120 -19.00 0.35 -16.64
C GLU A 120 -17.74 0.47 -17.48
N ASN A 121 -17.71 -0.26 -18.60
CA ASN A 121 -16.84 0.01 -19.75
C ASN A 121 -15.34 0.20 -19.43
N TRP A 122 -14.82 -0.47 -18.39
CA TRP A 122 -13.39 -0.48 -18.11
C TRP A 122 -12.64 -1.39 -19.10
N PRO A 123 -11.52 -0.91 -19.65
CA PRO A 123 -10.59 -1.77 -20.37
C PRO A 123 -10.14 -2.97 -19.52
N PHE A 124 -9.91 -4.12 -20.16
CA PHE A 124 -9.52 -5.34 -19.47
C PHE A 124 -8.28 -5.17 -18.59
N TYR A 125 -7.24 -4.49 -19.09
CA TYR A 125 -6.01 -4.23 -18.34
C TYR A 125 -6.27 -3.48 -17.03
N ARG A 126 -7.21 -2.52 -17.02
CA ARG A 126 -7.57 -1.75 -15.81
C ARG A 126 -8.27 -2.63 -14.78
N LYS A 127 -9.09 -3.59 -15.23
CA LYS A 127 -9.71 -4.60 -14.35
C LYS A 127 -8.65 -5.50 -13.71
N VAL A 128 -7.65 -5.95 -14.48
CA VAL A 128 -6.54 -6.77 -13.97
C VAL A 128 -5.72 -6.01 -12.92
N VAL A 129 -5.32 -4.78 -13.22
CA VAL A 129 -4.58 -3.93 -12.27
C VAL A 129 -5.37 -3.68 -11.00
N SER A 130 -6.67 -3.38 -11.10
CA SER A 130 -7.54 -3.18 -9.95
C SER A 130 -7.70 -4.45 -9.10
N LYS A 131 -7.85 -5.62 -9.73
CA LYS A 131 -7.90 -6.90 -9.03
C LYS A 131 -6.58 -7.23 -8.33
N GLY A 132 -5.44 -6.97 -8.98
CA GLY A 132 -4.12 -7.12 -8.38
C GLY A 132 -3.94 -6.23 -7.15
N ALA A 133 -4.34 -4.96 -7.25
CA ALA A 133 -4.34 -4.05 -6.10
C ALA A 133 -5.25 -4.56 -4.96
N ALA A 134 -6.49 -4.94 -5.26
CA ALA A 134 -7.40 -5.49 -4.26
C ALA A 134 -6.86 -6.78 -3.59
N LEU A 135 -6.16 -7.62 -4.34
CA LEU A 135 -5.52 -8.84 -3.81
C LEU A 135 -4.44 -8.49 -2.77
N LEU A 136 -3.63 -7.45 -3.01
CA LEU A 136 -2.63 -6.98 -2.05
C LEU A 136 -3.26 -6.48 -0.74
N ALA A 137 -4.47 -5.90 -0.79
CA ALA A 137 -5.18 -5.44 0.40
C ALA A 137 -5.94 -6.56 1.15
N ARG A 138 -6.14 -7.73 0.54
CA ARG A 138 -7.01 -8.80 1.06
C ARG A 138 -6.57 -9.36 2.41
N GLY A 139 -5.28 -9.36 2.72
CA GLY A 139 -4.79 -9.79 4.03
C GLY A 139 -4.99 -8.75 5.15
N LEU A 140 -5.40 -7.53 4.81
CA LEU A 140 -5.62 -6.42 5.75
C LEU A 140 -7.09 -6.25 6.14
N THR A 141 -8.01 -6.61 5.25
CA THR A 141 -9.46 -6.41 5.41
C THR A 141 -10.27 -7.45 4.65
N LYS A 142 -11.50 -7.72 5.12
CA LYS A 142 -12.47 -8.62 4.48
C LYS A 142 -13.38 -7.92 3.47
N VAL A 143 -13.36 -6.59 3.42
CA VAL A 143 -14.11 -5.76 2.46
C VAL A 143 -13.70 -6.15 1.04
N LYS A 144 -14.66 -6.41 0.14
CA LYS A 144 -14.41 -6.84 -1.24
C LYS A 144 -13.92 -5.70 -2.12
N ASP A 145 -14.32 -4.46 -1.84
CA ASP A 145 -13.83 -3.26 -2.52
C ASP A 145 -13.15 -2.26 -1.57
N PRO A 146 -11.98 -2.62 -1.00
CA PRO A 146 -11.26 -1.76 -0.07
C PRO A 146 -10.59 -0.55 -0.75
N MET A 147 -10.70 -0.50 -2.08
CA MET A 147 -10.08 0.52 -2.93
C MET A 147 -11.07 1.61 -3.34
N SER A 148 -12.34 1.49 -2.96
CA SER A 148 -13.36 2.49 -3.26
C SER A 148 -13.04 3.82 -2.59
N GLY A 149 -13.20 4.90 -3.34
CA GLY A 149 -13.12 6.28 -2.83
C GLY A 149 -14.45 6.75 -2.23
N PHE A 150 -15.48 5.90 -2.24
CA PHE A 150 -16.82 6.22 -1.79
C PHE A 150 -17.21 5.40 -0.58
N PHE A 151 -17.22 6.04 0.58
CA PHE A 151 -17.54 5.40 1.85
C PHE A 151 -18.10 6.40 2.86
N ALA A 152 -18.83 5.89 3.82
CA ALA A 152 -19.34 6.60 4.98
C ALA A 152 -18.79 5.97 6.27
N LEU A 153 -18.62 6.77 7.32
CA LEU A 153 -18.21 6.30 8.63
C LEU A 153 -18.77 7.18 9.75
N LYS A 154 -18.93 6.61 10.95
CA LYS A 154 -19.09 7.40 12.17
C LYS A 154 -17.77 8.12 12.47
N ARG A 155 -17.84 9.38 12.91
CA ARG A 155 -16.67 10.16 13.34
C ARG A 155 -15.85 9.43 14.40
N SER A 156 -16.51 8.73 15.33
CA SER A 156 -15.86 7.96 16.40
C SER A 156 -14.87 6.90 15.91
N VAL A 157 -15.02 6.41 14.66
CA VAL A 157 -14.12 5.43 14.05
C VAL A 157 -12.69 5.96 13.93
N ILE A 158 -12.54 7.26 13.70
CA ILE A 158 -11.24 7.91 13.49
C ILE A 158 -10.80 8.75 14.70
N ASP A 159 -11.58 8.74 15.79
CA ASP A 159 -11.29 9.54 16.96
C ASP A 159 -10.08 8.99 17.75
N GLY A 160 -9.10 9.86 17.99
CA GLY A 160 -7.80 9.50 18.55
C GLY A 160 -7.02 8.46 17.74
N VAL A 161 -7.28 8.32 16.44
CA VAL A 161 -6.54 7.42 15.53
C VAL A 161 -5.56 8.25 14.71
N THR A 162 -4.28 7.85 14.72
CA THR A 162 -3.26 8.47 13.85
C THR A 162 -3.30 7.80 12.47
N LEU A 163 -3.93 8.49 11.51
CA LEU A 163 -3.98 8.08 10.11
C LEU A 163 -2.78 8.68 9.36
N ASP A 164 -2.09 7.86 8.57
CA ASP A 164 -1.01 8.31 7.71
C ASP A 164 -1.58 8.67 6.33
N PRO A 165 -1.54 9.94 5.89
CA PRO A 165 -2.14 10.35 4.61
C PRO A 165 -1.26 9.98 3.40
N VAL A 166 -0.62 8.81 3.41
CA VAL A 166 0.24 8.37 2.30
C VAL A 166 -0.65 7.96 1.12
N GLY A 167 -0.42 8.61 -0.03
CA GLY A 167 -1.07 8.25 -1.28
C GLY A 167 -2.54 8.68 -1.37
N TYR A 168 -3.38 7.77 -1.86
CA TYR A 168 -4.74 8.07 -2.35
C TYR A 168 -5.80 7.10 -1.83
N LYS A 169 -5.49 6.27 -0.82
CA LYS A 169 -6.35 5.18 -0.35
C LYS A 169 -6.64 5.25 1.14
N ILE A 170 -7.07 6.42 1.58
CA ILE A 170 -7.47 6.69 2.97
C ILE A 170 -8.56 5.73 3.49
N GLY A 171 -9.48 5.25 2.64
CA GLY A 171 -10.48 4.25 3.05
C GLY A 171 -9.83 2.96 3.57
N LEU A 172 -8.77 2.47 2.91
CA LEU A 172 -8.03 1.30 3.35
C LEU A 172 -7.27 1.56 4.66
N GLU A 173 -6.73 2.76 4.85
CA GLU A 173 -6.10 3.18 6.11
C GLU A 173 -7.09 3.08 7.28
N ILE A 174 -8.31 3.61 7.10
CA ILE A 174 -9.38 3.57 8.09
C ILE A 174 -9.82 2.13 8.39
N LEU A 175 -9.90 1.26 7.38
CA LEU A 175 -10.20 -0.17 7.60
C LEU A 175 -9.13 -0.90 8.43
N VAL A 176 -7.89 -0.41 8.42
CA VAL A 176 -6.80 -1.06 9.18
C VAL A 176 -6.65 -0.48 10.58
N LYS A 177 -6.72 0.86 10.70
CA LYS A 177 -6.41 1.58 11.94
C LYS A 177 -7.62 2.11 12.70
N GLY A 178 -8.77 2.21 12.04
CA GLY A 178 -10.00 2.74 12.63
C GLY A 178 -10.53 1.87 13.77
N LYS A 179 -11.22 2.52 14.70
CA LYS A 179 -11.88 1.88 15.86
C LYS A 179 -13.33 1.56 15.49
N TYR A 180 -13.57 0.36 14.99
CA TYR A 180 -14.91 -0.07 14.60
C TYR A 180 -15.09 -1.58 14.77
N SER A 181 -16.34 -2.01 14.87
CA SER A 181 -16.75 -3.42 14.99
C SER A 181 -17.47 -3.90 13.73
N LYS A 182 -18.26 -3.05 13.09
CA LYS A 182 -19.08 -3.43 11.93
C LYS A 182 -18.78 -2.60 10.69
N VAL A 183 -18.46 -3.29 9.60
CA VAL A 183 -18.33 -2.72 8.26
C VAL A 183 -19.25 -3.47 7.30
N VAL A 184 -19.95 -2.74 6.44
CA VAL A 184 -20.81 -3.31 5.39
C VAL A 184 -20.49 -2.69 4.04
N GLU A 185 -20.87 -3.39 2.98
CA GLU A 185 -20.70 -2.92 1.61
C GLU A 185 -22.06 -2.76 0.94
N VAL A 186 -22.27 -1.62 0.28
CA VAL A 186 -23.47 -1.31 -0.51
C VAL A 186 -23.11 -1.39 -1.99
N PRO A 187 -23.87 -2.11 -2.83
CA PRO A 187 -23.58 -2.18 -4.26
C PRO A 187 -23.70 -0.81 -4.93
N ILE A 188 -22.68 -0.44 -5.69
CA ILE A 188 -22.70 0.75 -6.55
C ILE A 188 -22.42 0.39 -8.00
N ARG A 189 -23.02 1.17 -8.92
CA ARG A 189 -22.67 1.17 -10.33
C ARG A 189 -21.64 2.27 -10.56
N PHE A 190 -20.39 1.88 -10.79
CA PHE A 190 -19.27 2.80 -11.00
C PHE A 190 -19.18 3.17 -12.47
N ALA A 191 -19.54 4.41 -12.77
CA ALA A 191 -19.53 4.96 -14.12
C ALA A 191 -18.11 5.34 -14.55
N ASN A 192 -17.91 5.52 -15.86
CA ASN A 192 -16.72 6.21 -16.33
C ASN A 192 -16.79 7.69 -15.95
N ARG A 193 -15.62 8.29 -15.67
CA ARG A 193 -15.49 9.73 -15.42
C ARG A 193 -16.13 10.51 -16.55
N LYS A 194 -16.91 11.54 -16.21
CA LYS A 194 -17.58 12.40 -17.19
C LYS A 194 -16.59 13.33 -17.91
N ALA A 195 -15.60 13.85 -17.18
CA ALA A 195 -14.54 14.70 -17.70
C ALA A 195 -13.17 14.40 -17.04
N GLY A 196 -12.08 14.77 -17.72
CA GLY A 196 -10.70 14.71 -17.19
C GLY A 196 -9.88 13.45 -17.56
N LYS A 197 -8.55 13.54 -17.41
CA LYS A 197 -7.60 12.44 -17.68
C LYS A 197 -7.35 11.58 -16.42
N SER A 198 -7.28 10.26 -16.59
CA SER A 198 -6.90 9.33 -15.51
C SER A 198 -5.44 9.53 -15.11
N LYS A 199 -5.17 9.71 -13.82
CA LYS A 199 -3.84 9.99 -13.25
C LYS A 199 -3.05 8.74 -12.81
N LEU A 200 -3.60 7.54 -13.02
CA LEU A 200 -2.99 6.25 -12.64
C LEU A 200 -1.70 5.97 -13.44
N GLY A 201 -0.60 6.62 -13.04
CA GLY A 201 0.76 6.36 -13.51
C GLY A 201 1.49 5.35 -12.62
N GLY A 202 2.65 4.87 -13.07
CA GLY A 202 3.49 3.92 -12.32
C GLY A 202 3.90 4.42 -10.94
N SER A 203 4.09 5.73 -10.77
CA SER A 203 4.40 6.33 -9.46
C SER A 203 3.28 6.16 -8.44
N GLU A 204 2.00 6.18 -8.87
CA GLU A 204 0.86 5.95 -7.97
C GLU A 204 0.81 4.49 -7.53
N MET A 205 1.13 3.55 -8.42
CA MET A 205 1.22 2.12 -8.08
C MET A 205 2.30 1.86 -7.03
N LEU A 206 3.49 2.46 -7.17
CA LEU A 206 4.56 2.33 -6.17
C LEU A 206 4.17 2.91 -4.81
N ARG A 207 3.49 4.08 -4.80
CA ARG A 207 2.96 4.67 -3.56
C ARG A 207 1.91 3.78 -2.90
N TYR A 208 1.07 3.12 -3.70
CA TYR A 208 0.10 2.17 -3.18
C TYR A 208 0.75 0.93 -2.56
N ILE A 209 1.78 0.37 -3.21
CA ILE A 209 2.53 -0.76 -2.65
C ILE A 209 3.21 -0.35 -1.33
N ASP A 210 3.84 0.83 -1.28
CA ASP A 210 4.41 1.35 -0.03
C ASP A 210 3.33 1.49 1.06
N HIS A 211 2.17 2.05 0.71
CA HIS A 211 1.05 2.21 1.64
C HIS A 211 0.55 0.86 2.20
N VAL A 212 0.26 -0.12 1.34
CA VAL A 212 -0.13 -1.47 1.78
C VAL A 212 0.94 -2.10 2.66
N SER A 213 2.21 -1.95 2.30
CA SER A 213 3.32 -2.49 3.08
C SER A 213 3.41 -1.86 4.48
N MET A 214 3.12 -0.56 4.62
CA MET A 214 3.04 0.13 5.90
C MET A 214 1.86 -0.36 6.74
N LEU A 215 0.74 -0.69 6.11
CA LEU A 215 -0.43 -1.24 6.81
C LEU A 215 -0.20 -2.67 7.34
N TYR A 216 0.51 -3.51 6.59
CA TYR A 216 0.93 -4.83 7.08
C TYR A 216 1.90 -4.71 8.25
N GLU A 217 2.83 -3.74 8.19
CA GLU A 217 3.74 -3.43 9.30
C GLU A 217 2.97 -2.92 10.52
N HIS A 218 1.92 -2.13 10.34
CA HIS A 218 1.06 -1.70 11.45
C HIS A 218 0.34 -2.88 12.12
N ARG A 219 -0.24 -3.81 11.34
CA ARG A 219 -0.93 -4.99 11.92
C ARG A 219 0.02 -6.03 12.52
N ARG A 220 1.16 -6.28 11.87
CA ARG A 220 2.13 -7.31 12.27
C ARG A 220 3.54 -6.79 12.02
N PHE A 221 4.03 -5.97 12.94
CA PHE A 221 5.31 -5.27 12.84
C PHE A 221 6.48 -6.11 12.29
N TRP A 222 6.80 -7.23 12.94
CA TRP A 222 7.91 -8.09 12.53
C TRP A 222 7.68 -8.77 11.19
N LEU A 223 6.47 -9.27 10.95
CA LEU A 223 6.14 -9.96 9.70
C LEU A 223 6.16 -8.98 8.52
N GLY A 224 5.60 -7.77 8.68
CA GLY A 224 5.60 -6.75 7.64
C GLY A 224 7.00 -6.31 7.25
N LYS A 225 7.89 -6.10 8.24
CA LYS A 225 9.31 -5.78 7.97
C LYS A 225 10.05 -6.96 7.31
N TYR A 226 9.82 -8.18 7.76
CA TYR A 226 10.42 -9.37 7.16
C TYR A 226 9.97 -9.56 5.71
N LEU A 227 8.69 -9.37 5.38
CA LEU A 227 8.19 -9.50 4.01
C LEU A 227 8.86 -8.48 3.06
N LYS A 228 9.09 -7.24 3.51
CA LYS A 228 9.88 -6.25 2.75
C LYS A 228 11.33 -6.72 2.56
N PHE A 229 11.97 -7.19 3.64
CA PHE A 229 13.33 -7.70 3.62
C PHE A 229 13.49 -8.88 2.65
N ALA A 230 12.57 -9.85 2.71
CA ALA A 230 12.54 -11.04 1.86
C ALA A 230 12.29 -10.67 0.38
N LEU A 231 11.39 -9.72 0.10
CA LEU A 231 11.15 -9.23 -1.26
C LEU A 231 12.40 -8.59 -1.85
N ILE A 232 13.08 -7.72 -1.09
CA ILE A 232 14.34 -7.12 -1.50
C ILE A 232 15.39 -8.21 -1.73
N GLY A 233 15.52 -9.16 -0.81
CA GLY A 233 16.44 -10.30 -0.94
C GLY A 233 16.20 -11.10 -2.21
N GLY A 234 14.94 -11.42 -2.55
CA GLY A 234 14.58 -12.11 -3.79
C GLY A 234 14.95 -11.33 -5.05
N ILE A 235 14.72 -10.01 -5.07
CA ILE A 235 15.17 -9.14 -6.17
C ILE A 235 16.70 -9.12 -6.24
N GLY A 236 17.38 -9.06 -5.10
CA GLY A 236 18.83 -9.15 -5.00
C GLY A 236 19.36 -10.45 -5.60
N THR A 237 18.70 -11.59 -5.36
CA THR A 237 19.07 -12.87 -5.98
C THR A 237 18.95 -12.81 -7.51
N LEU A 238 17.92 -12.18 -8.06
CA LEU A 238 17.80 -12.02 -9.52
C LEU A 238 18.91 -11.12 -10.08
N ILE A 239 19.26 -10.04 -9.37
CA ILE A 239 20.38 -9.17 -9.74
C ILE A 239 21.70 -9.95 -9.70
N ASN A 240 21.92 -10.74 -8.64
CA ASN A 240 23.09 -11.60 -8.51
C ASN A 240 23.23 -12.55 -9.71
N LEU A 241 22.14 -13.24 -10.08
CA LEU A 241 22.13 -14.15 -11.22
C LEU A 241 22.39 -13.42 -12.55
N ALA A 242 21.80 -12.24 -12.74
CA ALA A 242 21.99 -11.45 -13.95
C ALA A 242 23.45 -10.98 -14.10
N ILE A 243 24.05 -10.48 -13.01
CA ILE A 243 25.45 -10.02 -13.03
C ILE A 243 26.39 -11.19 -13.23
N PHE A 244 26.16 -12.30 -12.53
CA PHE A 244 26.94 -13.52 -12.73
C PHE A 244 26.89 -13.98 -14.19
N TRP A 245 25.71 -14.02 -14.80
CA TRP A 245 25.54 -14.39 -16.20
C TRP A 245 26.28 -13.44 -17.15
N ILE A 246 26.15 -12.12 -16.96
CA ILE A 246 26.87 -11.12 -17.79
C ILE A 246 28.39 -11.30 -17.67
N VAL A 247 28.91 -11.47 -16.46
CA VAL A 247 30.35 -11.60 -16.24
C VAL A 247 30.87 -12.92 -16.81
N ALA A 248 30.11 -14.01 -16.67
CA ALA A 248 30.46 -15.30 -17.24
C ALA A 248 30.50 -15.27 -18.78
N GLU A 249 29.51 -14.63 -19.41
CA GLU A 249 29.42 -14.51 -20.87
C GLU A 249 30.52 -13.60 -21.44
N VAL A 250 30.78 -12.46 -20.82
CA VAL A 250 31.75 -11.47 -21.31
C VAL A 250 33.19 -11.99 -21.23
N LEU A 251 33.48 -12.89 -20.28
CA LEU A 251 34.84 -13.34 -20.01
C LEU A 251 35.15 -14.74 -20.53
N ASP A 252 34.16 -15.43 -21.12
CA ASP A 252 34.24 -16.82 -21.61
C ASP A 252 34.83 -17.80 -20.56
N GLN A 253 34.73 -17.42 -19.29
CA GLN A 253 35.18 -18.17 -18.10
C GLN A 253 34.33 -17.78 -16.90
N THR A 254 34.22 -18.67 -15.93
CA THR A 254 33.56 -18.44 -14.64
C THR A 254 34.59 -18.32 -13.50
N PRO A 255 35.41 -17.24 -13.48
CA PRO A 255 36.40 -17.11 -12.44
C PRO A 255 35.71 -16.92 -11.08
N PHE A 256 36.33 -17.41 -10.00
CA PHE A 256 35.78 -17.31 -8.64
C PHE A 256 35.42 -15.86 -8.25
N TRP A 257 36.19 -14.88 -8.74
CA TRP A 257 35.91 -13.47 -8.48
C TRP A 257 34.62 -12.95 -9.13
N ALA A 258 34.10 -13.59 -10.19
CA ALA A 258 32.82 -13.22 -10.80
C ALA A 258 31.65 -13.42 -9.83
N ILE A 259 31.69 -14.52 -9.06
CA ILE A 259 30.71 -14.81 -8.00
C ILE A 259 30.80 -13.74 -6.91
N ALA A 260 32.01 -13.36 -6.51
CA ALA A 260 32.23 -12.33 -5.51
C ALA A 260 31.70 -10.96 -5.95
N ILE A 261 31.94 -10.56 -7.21
CA ILE A 261 31.41 -9.30 -7.76
C ILE A 261 29.87 -9.32 -7.80
N ALA A 262 29.28 -10.39 -8.34
CA ALA A 262 27.83 -10.52 -8.40
C ALA A 262 27.20 -10.42 -7.01
N PHE A 263 27.78 -11.11 -6.03
CA PHE A 263 27.33 -11.07 -4.64
C PHE A 263 27.43 -9.66 -4.05
N VAL A 264 28.57 -8.98 -4.19
CA VAL A 264 28.76 -7.64 -3.62
C VAL A 264 27.79 -6.64 -4.24
N VAL A 265 27.54 -6.69 -5.55
CA VAL A 265 26.58 -5.78 -6.19
C VAL A 265 25.16 -6.06 -5.73
N ALA A 266 24.75 -7.33 -5.67
CA ALA A 266 23.43 -7.72 -5.17
C ALA A 266 23.23 -7.36 -3.69
N ASP A 267 24.23 -7.60 -2.84
CA ASP A 267 24.22 -7.25 -1.42
C ASP A 267 24.15 -5.73 -1.20
N THR A 268 24.88 -4.97 -2.03
CA THR A 268 24.82 -3.51 -2.01
C THR A 268 23.43 -2.99 -2.40
N ASN A 269 22.82 -3.56 -3.43
CA ASN A 269 21.43 -3.26 -3.77
C ASN A 269 20.49 -3.58 -2.59
N ASN A 270 20.65 -4.76 -1.97
CA ASN A 270 19.85 -5.17 -0.81
C ASN A 270 20.01 -4.21 0.37
N TYR A 271 21.23 -3.77 0.67
CA TYR A 271 21.51 -2.80 1.70
C TYR A 271 20.81 -1.47 1.42
N ILE A 272 20.96 -0.92 0.21
CA ILE A 272 20.37 0.37 -0.17
C ILE A 272 18.86 0.34 0.00
N TRP A 273 18.18 -0.68 -0.53
CA TRP A 273 16.73 -0.78 -0.44
C TRP A 273 16.24 -1.06 0.98
N ASN A 274 16.93 -1.90 1.76
CA ASN A 274 16.56 -2.14 3.14
C ASN A 274 16.74 -0.88 3.99
N ARG A 275 17.80 -0.11 3.74
CA ARG A 275 18.03 1.18 4.39
C ARG A 275 16.93 2.18 4.05
N LEU A 276 16.56 2.31 2.78
CA LEU A 276 15.58 3.31 2.31
C LEU A 276 14.13 2.94 2.63
N TRP A 277 13.77 1.66 2.56
CA TRP A 277 12.37 1.22 2.56
C TRP A 277 11.99 0.34 3.77
N THR A 278 12.73 -0.75 4.04
CA THR A 278 12.41 -1.69 5.14
C THR A 278 12.60 -1.07 6.52
N PHE A 279 13.75 -0.43 6.74
CA PHE A 279 14.14 0.14 8.03
C PHE A 279 14.06 1.66 8.04
N LYS A 280 13.92 2.32 6.87
CA LYS A 280 13.87 3.80 6.70
C LYS A 280 14.95 4.49 7.54
N SER A 281 16.16 3.92 7.49
CA SER A 281 17.25 4.25 8.40
C SER A 281 17.89 5.58 8.05
N LYS A 282 18.16 6.38 9.10
CA LYS A 282 18.97 7.61 9.01
C LYS A 282 20.37 7.42 9.62
N GLY A 283 20.78 6.17 9.85
CA GLY A 283 22.10 5.83 10.38
C GLY A 283 23.24 6.18 9.41
N GLN A 284 24.45 6.19 9.95
CA GLN A 284 25.66 6.48 9.18
C GLN A 284 26.06 5.25 8.35
N ILE A 285 26.17 5.44 7.03
CA ILE A 285 26.46 4.37 6.06
C ILE A 285 27.77 3.66 6.37
N LYS A 286 28.81 4.40 6.78
CA LYS A 286 30.15 3.86 7.11
C LYS A 286 30.16 2.78 8.21
N PHE A 287 29.14 2.75 9.08
CA PHE A 287 29.01 1.70 10.10
C PHE A 287 28.01 0.63 9.69
N GLN A 288 26.90 1.03 9.07
CA GLN A 288 25.82 0.09 8.74
C GLN A 288 26.13 -0.81 7.55
N TYR A 289 26.81 -0.30 6.52
CA TYR A 289 27.10 -1.12 5.34
C TYR A 289 28.07 -2.27 5.66
N PRO A 290 29.19 -2.06 6.38
CA PRO A 290 30.05 -3.17 6.79
C PRO A 290 29.33 -4.20 7.68
N GLN A 291 28.46 -3.76 8.60
CA GLN A 291 27.67 -4.66 9.43
C GLN A 291 26.72 -5.53 8.60
N PHE A 292 26.04 -4.90 7.64
CA PHE A 292 25.16 -5.61 6.70
C PHE A 292 25.92 -6.66 5.90
N LEU A 293 27.05 -6.27 5.30
CA LEU A 293 27.90 -7.16 4.51
C LEU A 293 28.43 -8.34 5.34
N ILE A 294 28.87 -8.10 6.58
CA ILE A 294 29.32 -9.16 7.50
C ILE A 294 28.18 -10.15 7.76
N ILE A 295 26.97 -9.66 8.06
CA ILE A 295 25.81 -10.54 8.27
C ILE A 295 25.50 -11.34 7.00
N SER A 296 25.53 -10.71 5.82
CA SER A 296 25.25 -11.39 4.56
C SER A 296 26.28 -12.48 4.24
N VAL A 297 27.57 -12.26 4.51
CA VAL A 297 28.63 -13.28 4.35
C VAL A 297 28.44 -14.43 5.34
N ILE A 298 28.12 -14.14 6.61
CA ILE A 298 27.78 -15.17 7.61
C ILE A 298 26.56 -15.96 7.15
N GLY A 299 25.51 -15.27 6.66
CA GLY A 299 24.31 -15.88 6.14
C GLY A 299 24.61 -16.83 4.98
N LEU A 300 25.45 -16.41 4.03
CA LEU A 300 25.89 -17.27 2.92
C LEU A 300 26.58 -18.54 3.43
N ALA A 301 27.52 -18.39 4.38
CA ALA A 301 28.22 -19.54 4.96
C ALA A 301 27.28 -20.49 5.72
N LEU A 302 26.33 -19.94 6.49
CA LEU A 302 25.30 -20.72 7.19
C LEU A 302 24.35 -21.44 6.22
N ASN A 303 24.03 -20.82 5.08
CA ASN A 303 23.21 -21.43 4.04
C ASN A 303 23.89 -22.66 3.45
N GLU A 304 25.16 -22.53 3.07
CA GLU A 304 25.96 -23.65 2.55
C GLU A 304 26.15 -24.74 3.60
N LEU A 305 26.41 -24.37 4.86
CA LEU A 305 26.52 -25.33 5.95
C LEU A 305 25.20 -26.09 6.17
N LEU A 306 24.06 -25.39 6.20
CA LEU A 306 22.74 -26.00 6.39
C LEU A 306 22.40 -26.94 5.24
N PHE A 307 22.64 -26.51 4.00
CA PHE A 307 22.44 -27.35 2.83
C PHE A 307 23.32 -28.60 2.90
N HIS A 308 24.60 -28.45 3.27
CA HIS A 308 25.52 -29.56 3.41
C HIS A 308 25.05 -30.56 4.47
N VAL A 309 24.65 -30.09 5.66
CA VAL A 309 24.13 -30.95 6.73
C VAL A 309 22.88 -31.71 6.27
N ILE A 310 21.96 -31.07 5.55
CA ILE A 310 20.75 -31.75 5.07
C ILE A 310 21.10 -32.82 4.04
N VAL A 311 21.92 -32.49 3.04
CA VAL A 311 22.19 -33.37 1.89
C VAL A 311 23.18 -34.48 2.22
N TYR A 312 24.19 -34.21 3.04
CA TYR A 312 25.29 -35.16 3.29
C TYR A 312 25.21 -35.84 4.66
N ASN A 313 24.39 -35.37 5.59
CA ASN A 313 24.21 -36.02 6.89
C ASN A 313 22.78 -36.54 7.06
N LEU A 314 21.76 -35.69 6.88
CA LEU A 314 20.38 -36.07 7.13
C LEU A 314 19.81 -37.02 6.07
N PHE A 315 20.01 -36.72 4.78
CA PHE A 315 19.51 -37.55 3.69
C PHE A 315 20.06 -38.99 3.72
N PRO A 316 21.37 -39.22 3.88
CA PRO A 316 21.91 -40.56 4.07
C PRO A 316 21.35 -41.28 5.30
N ALA A 317 21.15 -40.57 6.42
CA ALA A 317 20.54 -41.14 7.61
C ALA A 317 19.06 -41.54 7.43
N LEU A 318 18.39 -41.00 6.40
CA LEU A 318 17.02 -41.32 6.00
C LEU A 318 16.96 -42.20 4.75
N GLU A 319 18.09 -42.73 4.27
CA GLU A 319 18.20 -43.53 3.04
C GLU A 319 17.68 -42.80 1.77
N ILE A 320 17.72 -41.47 1.76
CA ILE A 320 17.33 -40.64 0.62
C ILE A 320 18.56 -40.39 -0.26
N VAL A 321 18.52 -40.86 -1.52
CA VAL A 321 19.57 -40.58 -2.52
C VAL A 321 19.01 -39.62 -3.57
N PRO A 322 19.33 -38.31 -3.51
CA PRO A 322 18.83 -37.36 -4.49
C PRO A 322 19.60 -37.46 -5.81
N ASP A 323 18.89 -37.49 -6.94
CA ASP A 323 19.52 -37.31 -8.25
C ASP A 323 20.11 -35.90 -8.37
N LYS A 324 21.23 -35.79 -9.09
CA LYS A 324 21.85 -34.49 -9.40
C LYS A 324 20.85 -33.63 -10.17
N GLY A 325 20.60 -32.42 -9.68
CA GLY A 325 19.62 -31.50 -10.27
C GLY A 325 18.16 -31.86 -10.02
N SER A 326 17.87 -32.80 -9.11
CA SER A 326 16.49 -33.15 -8.75
C SER A 326 15.73 -31.97 -8.15
N LEU A 327 14.40 -31.98 -8.35
CA LEU A 327 13.48 -31.03 -7.72
C LEU A 327 13.63 -31.03 -6.18
N LEU A 328 14.01 -32.17 -5.59
CA LEU A 328 14.28 -32.30 -4.18
C LEU A 328 15.44 -31.40 -3.72
N LEU A 329 16.59 -31.44 -4.41
CA LEU A 329 17.73 -30.58 -4.06
C LEU A 329 17.41 -29.10 -4.23
N VAL A 330 16.68 -28.73 -5.28
CA VAL A 330 16.21 -27.35 -5.48
C VAL A 330 15.28 -26.92 -4.34
N SER A 331 14.39 -27.82 -3.89
CA SER A 331 13.47 -27.55 -2.79
C SER A 331 14.18 -27.40 -1.45
N VAL A 332 15.20 -28.23 -1.18
CA VAL A 332 16.06 -28.11 0.01
C VAL A 332 16.82 -26.78 -0.01
N GLN A 333 17.41 -26.41 -1.15
CA GLN A 333 18.10 -25.13 -1.27
C GLN A 333 17.15 -23.95 -1.03
N ALA A 334 15.94 -24.00 -1.59
CA ALA A 334 14.92 -22.98 -1.34
C ALA A 334 14.54 -22.88 0.15
N LEU A 335 14.43 -24.02 0.84
CA LEU A 335 14.17 -24.08 2.27
C LEU A 335 15.33 -23.49 3.10
N CYS A 336 16.57 -23.82 2.76
CA CYS A 336 17.77 -23.25 3.40
C CYS A 336 17.78 -21.73 3.27
N ILE A 337 17.57 -21.22 2.04
CA ILE A 337 17.50 -19.79 1.75
C ILE A 337 16.40 -19.12 2.59
N LEU A 338 15.22 -19.74 2.69
CA LEU A 338 14.12 -19.21 3.49
C LEU A 338 14.49 -19.11 4.98
N ILE A 339 15.06 -20.17 5.56
CA ILE A 339 15.47 -20.20 6.97
C ILE A 339 16.56 -19.14 7.24
N ILE A 340 17.59 -19.10 6.39
CA ILE A 340 18.70 -18.17 6.55
C ILE A 340 18.26 -16.72 6.30
N SER A 341 17.28 -16.48 5.44
CA SER A 341 16.74 -15.14 5.24
C SER A 341 16.09 -14.58 6.52
N VAL A 342 15.47 -15.44 7.35
CA VAL A 342 14.95 -15.05 8.67
C VAL A 342 16.10 -14.70 9.62
N PHE A 343 17.17 -15.51 9.64
CA PHE A 343 18.38 -15.19 10.42
C PHE A 343 18.96 -13.83 10.01
N ASN A 344 19.18 -13.61 8.70
CA ASN A 344 19.73 -12.36 8.17
C ASN A 344 18.85 -11.15 8.55
N PHE A 345 17.52 -11.31 8.49
CA PHE A 345 16.59 -10.28 8.93
C PHE A 345 16.73 -9.96 10.42
N LEU A 346 16.76 -10.99 11.28
CA LEU A 346 16.86 -10.81 12.74
C LEU A 346 18.22 -10.22 13.15
N ALA A 347 19.32 -10.70 12.54
CA ALA A 347 20.66 -10.17 12.79
C ALA A 347 20.77 -8.70 12.39
N ASN A 348 20.27 -8.32 11.20
CA ASN A 348 20.27 -6.93 10.76
C ASN A 348 19.36 -6.06 11.63
N SER A 349 18.25 -6.61 12.10
CA SER A 349 17.34 -5.93 13.02
C SER A 349 17.98 -5.68 14.39
N ALA A 350 18.76 -6.63 14.89
CA ALA A 350 19.40 -6.56 16.20
C ALA A 350 20.69 -5.73 16.21
N TRP A 351 21.40 -5.67 15.09
CA TRP A 351 22.71 -5.02 14.98
C TRP A 351 22.70 -3.82 14.04
N THR A 352 22.62 -4.04 12.72
CA THR A 352 22.74 -3.01 11.66
C THR A 352 21.75 -1.86 11.79
N PHE A 353 20.49 -2.18 12.10
CA PHE A 353 19.37 -1.23 12.14
C PHE A 353 18.74 -1.12 13.53
N ARG A 354 19.47 -1.49 14.58
CA ARG A 354 18.98 -1.54 15.98
C ARG A 354 18.31 -0.23 16.42
N HIS A 355 18.95 0.90 16.12
CA HIS A 355 18.44 2.21 16.52
C HIS A 355 17.18 2.61 15.75
N ASP A 356 17.08 2.21 14.49
CA ASP A 356 15.93 2.52 13.63
C ASP A 356 14.70 1.71 14.05
N ILE A 357 14.87 0.44 14.40
CA ILE A 357 13.79 -0.42 14.92
C ILE A 357 13.25 0.11 16.25
N ARG A 358 14.13 0.54 17.16
CA ARG A 358 13.71 1.16 18.43
C ARG A 358 12.87 2.42 18.18
N ARG A 359 13.26 3.24 17.21
CA ARG A 359 12.49 4.44 16.83
C ARG A 359 11.15 4.11 16.18
N SER A 360 11.08 3.10 15.31
CA SER A 360 9.84 2.74 14.63
C SER A 360 8.82 2.12 15.60
N ARG A 361 9.28 1.30 16.56
CA ARG A 361 8.40 0.69 17.59
C ARG A 361 7.77 1.71 18.54
N ASN A 362 8.44 2.82 18.80
CA ASN A 362 7.87 3.87 19.65
C ASN A 362 6.86 4.77 18.91
N ARG A 363 6.71 4.60 17.59
CA ARG A 363 5.77 5.37 16.73
C ARG A 363 4.57 4.54 16.27
N SER A 364 4.71 3.21 16.24
CA SER A 364 3.65 2.24 15.93
C SER A 364 2.83 1.92 17.18
#